data_AF-A0A1C1D2K1-F1
#
_entry.id   AF-A0A1C1D2K1-F1
#
_cell.length_a   1.000
_cell.length_b   1.000
_cell.length_c   1.000
_cell.angle_alpha   90.00
_cell.angle_beta   90.00
_cell.angle_gamma   90.00
#
_symmetry.space_group_name_H-M   'P 1'
#
loop_
_entity.id
_entity.type
_entity.pdbx_description
1 polymer ?
#
loop_
_entity_poly.entity_id
_entity_poly.type
_entity_poly.pdbx_seq_one_letter_code
_entity_poly.pdbx_strand_id
1 'polypeptide(L)'
;MTQPIYDVAIVGAGLSGLQAAYTVHQEGLSYVVLEARDRVGGRTLTARSSAKGSAKAELGAAWINDTNQSRMWALAEELGLHTLVQNTKGHVVVQDFDGSLVKFPYGDAPKYRSDQDTESCISIRDLVENLSTTQSPSIFSAGPHRDRLDSISFETFLHRSRRTDKALATAQVWTHAMLGVDPSEVSALYFIECKSLPPPPPPPPPPD
;
A
#
# COMPACT_ATOMS: atom_id res chain seq x y z
N MET A 1 24.04 40.24 3.52
CA MET A 1 23.26 39.56 2.46
C MET A 1 21.83 39.46 2.96
N THR A 2 20.85 39.94 2.20
CA THR A 2 19.43 39.72 2.51
C THR A 2 19.11 38.24 2.27
N GLN A 3 18.42 37.58 3.20
CA GLN A 3 17.99 36.20 2.99
C GLN A 3 16.99 36.14 1.83
N PRO A 4 17.07 35.11 0.95
CA PRO A 4 16.09 34.95 -0.12
C PRO A 4 14.68 34.78 0.49
N ILE A 5 13.70 35.44 -0.11
CA ILE A 5 12.27 35.28 0.21
C ILE A 5 11.70 34.33 -0.84
N TYR A 6 10.98 33.30 -0.39
CA TYR A 6 10.31 32.31 -1.23
C TYR A 6 8.79 32.41 -1.02
N ASP A 7 8.00 32.09 -2.03
CA ASP A 7 6.54 32.02 -1.94
C ASP A 7 6.09 30.79 -1.14
N VAL A 8 6.79 29.66 -1.30
CA VAL A 8 6.45 28.38 -0.65
C VAL A 8 7.68 27.71 -0.02
N ALA A 9 7.56 27.29 1.24
CA ALA A 9 8.53 26.41 1.90
C ALA A 9 7.95 25.00 2.04
N ILE A 10 8.68 24.00 1.52
CA ILE A 10 8.28 22.59 1.52
C ILE A 10 9.22 21.83 2.45
N VAL A 11 8.68 21.21 3.51
CA VAL A 11 9.46 20.45 4.48
C VAL A 11 9.38 18.96 4.14
N GLY A 12 10.52 18.39 3.74
CA GLY A 12 10.71 16.99 3.38
C GLY A 12 10.76 16.76 1.87
N ALA A 13 11.89 16.25 1.37
CA ALA A 13 12.11 15.88 -0.02
C ALA A 13 11.77 14.40 -0.29
N GLY A 14 10.68 13.90 0.30
CA GLY A 14 10.05 12.65 -0.13
C GLY A 14 9.19 12.85 -1.38
N LEU A 15 8.65 11.76 -1.96
CA LEU A 15 7.81 11.85 -3.17
C LEU A 15 6.69 12.90 -3.07
N SER A 16 6.01 13.00 -1.91
CA SER A 16 4.96 14.02 -1.69
C SER A 16 5.49 15.45 -1.77
N GLY A 17 6.60 15.75 -1.07
CA GLY A 17 7.18 17.09 -1.08
C GLY A 17 7.83 17.45 -2.43
N LEU A 18 8.44 16.48 -3.11
CA LEU A 18 8.96 16.67 -4.46
C LEU A 18 7.84 16.91 -5.48
N GLN A 19 6.72 16.21 -5.37
CA GLN A 19 5.54 16.48 -6.19
C GLN A 19 4.97 17.88 -5.90
N ALA A 20 4.89 18.29 -4.64
CA ALA A 20 4.48 19.65 -4.29
C ALA A 20 5.43 20.69 -4.89
N ALA A 21 6.75 20.47 -4.82
CA ALA A 21 7.75 21.34 -5.41
C ALA A 21 7.61 21.41 -6.93
N TYR A 22 7.38 20.27 -7.58
CA TYR A 22 7.12 20.19 -9.02
C TYR A 22 5.88 20.99 -9.42
N THR A 23 4.77 20.85 -8.68
CA THR A 23 3.55 21.62 -8.92
C THR A 23 3.76 23.13 -8.71
N VAL A 24 4.40 23.54 -7.61
CA VAL A 24 4.69 24.97 -7.35
C VAL A 24 5.62 25.56 -8.41
N HIS A 25 6.60 24.77 -8.88
CA HIS A 25 7.49 25.16 -9.98
C HIS A 25 6.73 25.42 -11.28
N GLN A 26 5.78 24.54 -11.63
CA GLN A 26 4.96 24.68 -12.85
C GLN A 26 4.06 25.93 -12.81
N GLU A 27 3.61 26.34 -11.63
CA GLU A 27 2.84 27.59 -11.44
C GLU A 27 3.72 28.87 -11.44
N GLY A 28 5.04 28.74 -11.65
CA GLY A 28 5.96 29.87 -11.72
C GLY A 28 6.26 30.56 -10.39
N LEU A 29 5.92 29.93 -9.27
CA LEU A 29 6.17 30.45 -7.91
C LEU A 29 7.57 30.06 -7.42
N SER A 30 8.17 30.92 -6.58
CA SER A 30 9.44 30.62 -5.94
C SER A 30 9.27 29.69 -4.75
N TYR A 31 10.16 28.71 -4.59
CA TYR A 31 10.08 27.75 -3.49
C TYR A 31 11.44 27.30 -2.98
N VAL A 32 11.41 26.78 -1.76
CA VAL A 32 12.53 26.07 -1.14
C VAL A 32 12.08 24.72 -0.60
N VAL A 33 12.89 23.68 -0.82
CA VAL A 33 12.67 22.35 -0.23
C VAL A 33 13.70 22.13 0.87
N LEU A 34 13.24 21.88 2.08
CA LEU A 34 14.07 21.62 3.26
C LEU A 34 14.03 20.12 3.57
N GLU A 35 15.13 19.41 3.34
CA GLU A 35 15.26 17.98 3.64
C GLU A 35 16.18 17.77 4.85
N ALA A 36 15.77 16.88 5.75
CA ALA A 36 16.52 16.57 6.96
C ALA A 36 17.76 15.68 6.69
N ARG A 37 17.75 14.91 5.60
CA ARG A 37 18.84 14.01 5.19
C ARG A 37 19.73 14.66 4.12
N ASP A 38 20.84 13.99 3.82
CA ASP A 38 21.76 14.29 2.73
C ASP A 38 21.28 13.79 1.35
N ARG A 39 20.04 13.28 1.28
CA ARG A 39 19.44 12.71 0.08
C ARG A 39 17.95 13.00 0.00
N VAL A 40 17.43 13.03 -1.23
CA VAL A 40 15.99 13.05 -1.50
C VAL A 40 15.41 11.63 -1.54
N GLY A 41 14.09 11.53 -1.75
CA GLY A 41 13.32 10.29 -1.93
C GLY A 41 12.51 9.87 -0.72
N GLY A 42 12.90 10.29 0.49
CA GLY A 42 12.21 9.94 1.73
C GLY A 42 12.21 8.43 1.97
N ARG A 43 11.03 7.80 1.85
CA ARG A 43 10.82 6.34 2.01
C ARG A 43 11.21 5.51 0.77
N THR A 44 11.67 6.14 -0.31
CA THR A 44 12.34 5.45 -1.41
C THR A 44 13.86 5.57 -1.25
N LEU A 45 14.58 4.53 -1.66
CA LEU A 45 16.03 4.48 -1.62
C LEU A 45 16.55 3.40 -2.58
N THR A 46 17.16 3.82 -3.69
CA THR A 46 17.87 2.92 -4.59
C THR A 46 19.31 2.72 -4.12
N ALA A 47 19.63 1.54 -3.59
CA ALA A 47 21.01 1.12 -3.40
C ALA A 47 21.64 0.79 -4.76
N ARG A 48 22.86 1.26 -4.98
CA ARG A 48 23.60 1.06 -6.23
C ARG A 48 24.91 0.35 -5.91
N SER A 49 25.15 -0.78 -6.56
CA SER A 49 26.45 -1.46 -6.44
C SER A 49 27.54 -0.63 -7.13
N SER A 50 28.69 -0.49 -6.47
CA SER A 50 29.90 0.15 -7.02
C SER A 50 30.66 -0.76 -7.99
N ALA A 51 30.35 -2.07 -8.01
CA ALA A 51 30.98 -3.00 -8.93
C ALA A 51 30.46 -2.84 -10.37
N LYS A 52 31.32 -3.09 -11.37
CA LYS A 52 30.93 -3.15 -12.79
C LYS A 52 29.75 -4.12 -12.95
N GLY A 53 28.63 -3.64 -13.47
CA GLY A 53 27.37 -4.41 -13.59
C GLY A 53 26.13 -3.70 -13.02
N SER A 54 26.30 -2.52 -12.41
CA SER A 54 25.24 -1.54 -12.07
C SER A 54 23.92 -2.12 -11.54
N ALA A 55 23.99 -3.19 -10.74
CA ALA A 55 22.80 -3.70 -10.07
C ALA A 55 22.24 -2.60 -9.15
N LYS A 56 20.95 -2.34 -9.29
CA LYS A 56 20.18 -1.45 -8.43
C LYS A 56 19.23 -2.30 -7.61
N ALA A 57 19.11 -2.00 -6.34
CA ALA A 57 18.12 -2.61 -5.46
C ALA A 57 17.35 -1.51 -4.75
N GLU A 58 16.03 -1.60 -4.75
CA GLU A 58 15.20 -0.72 -3.95
C GLU A 58 15.17 -1.22 -2.51
N LEU A 59 15.53 -0.34 -1.57
CA LEU A 59 15.50 -0.59 -0.12
C LEU A 59 14.24 0.02 0.53
N GLY A 60 13.33 0.55 -0.28
CA GLY A 60 12.09 1.19 0.15
C GLY A 60 10.93 0.79 -0.77
N ALA A 61 9.99 1.71 -0.99
CA ALA A 61 8.87 1.45 -1.91
C ALA A 61 9.37 1.22 -3.35
N ALA A 62 8.95 0.11 -3.96
CA ALA A 62 9.45 -0.35 -5.25
C ALA A 62 8.36 -0.75 -6.26
N TRP A 63 7.11 -0.90 -5.83
CA TRP A 63 6.00 -1.36 -6.67
C TRP A 63 5.00 -0.24 -6.93
N ILE A 64 4.60 -0.12 -8.20
CA ILE A 64 3.44 0.66 -8.64
C ILE A 64 2.55 -0.20 -9.55
N ASN A 65 1.30 0.20 -9.77
CA ASN A 65 0.42 -0.43 -10.76
C ASN A 65 -0.43 0.59 -11.53
N ASP A 66 -0.93 0.19 -12.68
CA ASP A 66 -1.74 0.99 -13.61
C ASP A 66 -3.24 1.00 -13.28
N THR A 67 -3.69 0.15 -12.35
CA THR A 67 -5.12 -0.06 -12.09
C THR A 67 -5.66 0.85 -10.98
N ASN A 68 -4.97 0.96 -9.85
CA ASN A 68 -5.43 1.72 -8.68
C ASN A 68 -4.44 2.81 -8.21
N GLN A 69 -3.31 2.98 -8.90
CA GLN A 69 -2.32 4.01 -8.64
C GLN A 69 -2.09 4.92 -9.86
N SER A 70 -3.18 5.28 -10.54
CA SER A 70 -3.17 6.02 -11.82
C SER A 70 -2.32 7.30 -11.81
N ARG A 71 -2.32 8.08 -10.72
CA ARG A 71 -1.50 9.30 -10.61
C ARG A 71 -0.01 9.00 -10.60
N MET A 72 0.41 7.95 -9.89
CA MET A 72 1.82 7.57 -9.83
C MET A 72 2.26 6.95 -11.17
N TRP A 73 1.38 6.18 -11.80
CA TRP A 73 1.62 5.63 -13.13
C TRP A 73 1.80 6.73 -14.18
N ALA A 74 0.87 7.70 -14.23
CA ALA A 74 0.95 8.84 -15.14
C ALA A 74 2.21 9.68 -14.89
N LEU A 75 2.60 9.91 -13.63
CA LEU A 75 3.84 10.61 -13.30
C LEU A 75 5.09 9.86 -13.80
N ALA A 76 5.10 8.52 -13.72
CA ALA A 76 6.19 7.74 -14.25
C ALA A 76 6.28 7.85 -15.79
N GLU A 77 5.14 7.87 -16.49
CA GLU A 77 5.06 8.08 -17.93
C GLU A 77 5.51 9.50 -18.33
N GLU A 78 5.04 10.54 -17.62
CA GLU A 78 5.43 11.94 -17.84
C GLU A 78 6.95 12.15 -17.71
N LEU A 79 7.58 11.48 -16.73
CA LEU A 79 9.02 11.53 -16.50
C LEU A 79 9.83 10.59 -17.42
N GLY A 80 9.17 9.85 -18.31
CA GLY A 80 9.82 8.91 -19.23
C GLY A 80 10.51 7.73 -18.52
N LEU A 81 10.02 7.32 -17.35
CA LEU A 81 10.61 6.23 -16.56
C LEU A 81 10.17 4.87 -17.10
N HIS A 82 11.14 3.95 -17.24
CA HIS A 82 10.85 2.58 -17.63
C HIS A 82 10.45 1.73 -16.41
N THR A 83 9.30 1.06 -16.50
CA THR A 83 8.82 0.11 -15.50
C THR A 83 9.15 -1.33 -15.92
N LEU A 84 9.19 -2.23 -14.93
CA LEU A 84 9.33 -3.67 -15.15
C LEU A 84 8.14 -4.38 -14.53
N VAL A 85 7.51 -5.28 -15.28
CA VAL A 85 6.38 -6.07 -14.79
C VAL A 85 6.91 -7.12 -13.81
N GLN A 86 6.41 -7.10 -12.58
CA GLN A 86 6.71 -8.09 -11.55
C GLN A 86 6.37 -9.49 -12.08
N ASN A 87 7.30 -10.43 -11.97
CA ASN A 87 7.01 -11.82 -12.32
C ASN A 87 5.98 -12.39 -11.35
N THR A 88 4.83 -12.77 -11.88
CA THR A 88 3.72 -13.44 -11.17
C THR A 88 3.51 -14.87 -11.65
N LYS A 89 4.36 -15.38 -12.55
CA LYS A 89 4.29 -16.77 -13.02
C LYS A 89 4.93 -17.71 -12.00
N GLY A 90 4.17 -18.72 -11.57
CA GLY A 90 4.63 -19.76 -10.66
C GLY A 90 3.73 -19.92 -9.45
N HIS A 91 4.25 -20.60 -8.43
CA HIS A 91 3.55 -20.80 -7.17
C HIS A 91 4.04 -19.80 -6.12
N VAL A 92 3.10 -19.28 -5.33
CA VAL A 92 3.36 -18.68 -4.03
C VAL A 92 3.52 -19.82 -3.01
N VAL A 93 4.31 -19.58 -1.96
CA VAL A 93 4.54 -20.53 -0.88
C VAL A 93 4.13 -19.88 0.43
N VAL A 94 3.32 -20.60 1.21
CA VAL A 94 3.00 -20.26 2.60
C VAL A 94 3.54 -21.36 3.50
N GLN A 95 4.17 -20.97 4.60
CA GLN A 95 4.57 -21.89 5.67
C GLN A 95 3.46 -21.93 6.72
N ASP A 96 2.97 -23.13 7.03
CA ASP A 96 1.96 -23.35 8.06
C ASP A 96 2.59 -23.44 9.46
N PHE A 97 1.77 -23.45 10.52
CA PHE A 97 2.20 -23.50 11.92
C PHE A 97 3.08 -24.71 12.26
N ASP A 98 2.87 -25.85 11.60
CA ASP A 98 3.68 -27.07 11.77
C ASP A 98 4.98 -27.05 10.94
N GLY A 99 5.25 -25.95 10.23
CA GLY A 99 6.39 -25.77 9.35
C GLY A 99 6.20 -26.36 7.95
N SER A 100 5.07 -27.01 7.65
CA SER A 100 4.78 -27.52 6.32
C SER A 100 4.61 -26.40 5.30
N LEU A 101 4.91 -26.69 4.03
CA LEU A 101 4.82 -25.73 2.94
C LEU A 101 3.60 -26.01 2.07
N VAL A 102 2.74 -25.01 1.92
CA VAL A 102 1.60 -25.03 1.00
C VAL A 102 1.96 -24.19 -0.23
N LYS A 103 1.88 -24.79 -1.41
CA LYS A 103 2.14 -24.13 -2.70
C LYS A 103 0.84 -23.95 -3.46
N PHE A 104 0.61 -22.77 -4.00
CA PHE A 104 -0.58 -22.44 -4.79
C PHE A 104 -0.26 -21.39 -5.85
N PRO A 105 -0.98 -21.33 -6.99
CA PRO A 105 -0.73 -20.32 -8.02
C PRO A 105 -0.88 -18.89 -7.49
N TYR A 106 -0.12 -17.95 -8.05
CA TYR A 106 -0.30 -16.53 -7.74
C TYR A 106 -1.74 -16.08 -8.03
N GLY A 107 -2.35 -15.36 -7.08
CA GLY A 107 -3.74 -14.90 -7.17
C GLY A 107 -4.79 -15.89 -6.64
N ASP A 108 -4.38 -17.10 -6.27
CA ASP A 108 -5.27 -18.11 -5.67
C ASP A 108 -5.15 -18.11 -4.13
N ALA A 109 -5.96 -18.94 -3.44
CA ALA A 109 -5.87 -19.16 -2.00
C ALA A 109 -5.08 -20.44 -1.66
N PRO A 110 -4.33 -20.47 -0.54
CA PRO A 110 -3.71 -21.70 -0.06
C PRO A 110 -4.77 -22.75 0.28
N LYS A 111 -4.56 -23.99 -0.16
CA LYS A 111 -5.39 -25.15 0.22
C LYS A 111 -4.71 -25.90 1.35
N TYR A 112 -5.20 -25.69 2.56
CA TYR A 112 -4.71 -26.39 3.75
C TYR A 112 -5.26 -27.80 3.82
N ARG A 113 -4.67 -28.63 4.68
CA ARG A 113 -5.13 -30.00 4.93
C ARG A 113 -6.57 -30.06 5.46
N SER A 114 -6.99 -29.03 6.18
CA SER A 114 -8.35 -28.86 6.68
C SER A 114 -9.13 -27.96 5.72
N ASP A 115 -10.22 -28.49 5.15
CA ASP A 115 -11.13 -27.70 4.32
C ASP A 115 -11.73 -26.55 5.15
N GLN A 116 -12.03 -26.79 6.43
CA GLN A 116 -12.51 -25.76 7.36
C GLN A 116 -11.53 -24.59 7.49
N ASP A 117 -10.21 -24.85 7.53
CA ASP A 117 -9.21 -23.78 7.60
C ASP A 117 -9.12 -23.01 6.29
N THR A 118 -9.15 -23.72 5.17
CA THR A 118 -9.14 -23.11 3.82
C THR A 118 -10.34 -22.18 3.65
N GLU A 119 -11.54 -22.68 3.95
CA GLU A 119 -12.78 -21.90 3.91
C GLU A 119 -12.75 -20.74 4.89
N SER A 120 -12.19 -20.93 6.10
CA SER A 120 -12.10 -19.84 7.09
C SER A 120 -11.19 -18.72 6.60
N CYS A 121 -10.03 -19.03 6.01
CA CYS A 121 -9.11 -18.06 5.43
C CYS A 121 -9.72 -17.32 4.22
N ILE A 122 -10.47 -18.00 3.37
CA ILE A 122 -11.21 -17.37 2.27
C ILE A 122 -12.29 -16.43 2.83
N SER A 123 -13.07 -16.91 3.79
CA SER A 123 -14.19 -16.15 4.35
C SER A 123 -13.77 -14.89 5.11
N ILE A 124 -12.58 -14.86 5.71
CA ILE A 124 -12.07 -13.67 6.40
C ILE A 124 -11.57 -12.62 5.40
N ARG A 125 -10.95 -13.06 4.29
CA ARG A 125 -10.58 -12.19 3.16
C ARG A 125 -11.83 -11.54 2.58
N ASP A 126 -12.83 -12.35 2.23
CA ASP A 126 -14.06 -11.89 1.58
C ASP A 126 -14.85 -10.94 2.51
N LEU A 127 -14.85 -11.20 3.82
CA LEU A 127 -15.44 -10.29 4.81
C LEU A 127 -14.77 -8.91 4.79
N VAL A 128 -13.44 -8.87 4.87
CA VAL A 128 -12.68 -7.62 4.87
C VAL A 128 -12.84 -6.87 3.54
N GLU A 129 -12.76 -7.59 2.43
CA GLU A 129 -12.94 -7.04 1.08
C GLU A 129 -14.33 -6.44 0.90
N ASN A 130 -15.38 -7.17 1.28
CA ASN A 130 -16.75 -6.69 1.20
C ASN A 130 -16.97 -5.43 2.06
N LEU A 131 -16.45 -5.40 3.29
CA LEU A 131 -16.53 -4.21 4.14
C LEU A 131 -15.81 -3.02 3.51
N SER A 132 -14.63 -3.25 2.91
CA SER A 132 -13.83 -2.21 2.27
C SER A 132 -14.51 -1.62 1.02
N THR A 133 -15.29 -2.41 0.28
CA THR A 133 -15.90 -1.96 -0.98
C THR A 133 -17.34 -1.46 -0.82
N THR A 134 -18.08 -1.93 0.19
CA THR A 134 -19.51 -1.59 0.35
C THR A 134 -19.80 -0.58 1.46
N GLN A 135 -18.97 -0.50 2.51
CA GLN A 135 -19.28 0.29 3.71
C GLN A 135 -18.34 1.49 3.95
N SER A 136 -17.31 1.65 3.13
CA SER A 136 -16.35 2.76 3.23
C SER A 136 -16.28 3.56 1.93
N PRO A 137 -17.34 4.29 1.55
CA PRO A 137 -17.33 5.09 0.31
C PRO A 137 -16.33 6.26 0.38
N SER A 138 -15.92 6.68 1.58
CA SER A 138 -14.90 7.71 1.78
C SER A 138 -14.42 7.71 3.22
N ILE A 139 -13.11 7.94 3.42
CA ILE A 139 -12.52 8.20 4.75
C ILE A 139 -13.16 9.42 5.45
N PHE A 140 -13.86 10.28 4.70
CA PHE A 140 -14.54 11.46 5.20
C PHE A 140 -16.01 11.21 5.57
N SER A 141 -16.57 10.05 5.23
CA SER A 141 -17.95 9.72 5.62
C SER A 141 -18.01 9.47 7.12
N ALA A 142 -18.95 10.07 7.84
CA ALA A 142 -19.23 9.71 9.24
C ALA A 142 -20.34 8.65 9.31
N GLY A 143 -20.37 7.84 10.38
CA GLY A 143 -21.48 6.93 10.63
C GLY A 143 -21.25 6.01 11.83
N PRO A 144 -22.32 5.52 12.50
CA PRO A 144 -22.19 4.69 13.70
C PRO A 144 -21.37 3.41 13.52
N HIS A 145 -21.29 2.88 12.29
CA HIS A 145 -20.44 1.73 11.99
C HIS A 145 -18.95 2.06 12.18
N ARG A 146 -18.53 3.26 11.74
CA ARG A 146 -17.14 3.71 11.80
C ARG A 146 -16.69 3.86 13.24
N ASP A 147 -17.48 4.53 14.08
CA ASP A 147 -17.19 4.68 15.51
C ASP A 147 -17.01 3.30 16.17
N ARG A 148 -17.83 2.32 15.77
CA ARG A 148 -17.73 0.94 16.27
C ARG A 148 -16.47 0.21 15.79
N LEU A 149 -16.05 0.41 14.54
CA LEU A 149 -14.85 -0.23 13.99
C LEU A 149 -13.57 0.46 14.45
N ASP A 150 -13.59 1.78 14.65
CA ASP A 150 -12.42 2.55 15.08
C ASP A 150 -12.16 2.41 16.59
N SER A 151 -13.19 2.04 17.37
CA SER A 151 -13.08 1.78 18.80
C SER A 151 -12.53 0.40 19.16
N ILE A 152 -12.19 -0.44 18.17
CA ILE A 152 -11.61 -1.77 18.40
C ILE A 152 -10.37 -1.98 17.53
N SER A 153 -9.44 -2.81 18.01
CA SER A 153 -8.33 -3.28 17.19
C SER A 153 -8.82 -4.21 16.08
N PHE A 154 -8.04 -4.31 15.00
CA PHE A 154 -8.30 -5.29 13.95
C PHE A 154 -8.28 -6.72 14.51
N GLU A 155 -7.40 -7.02 15.47
CA GLU A 155 -7.39 -8.28 16.22
C GLU A 155 -8.75 -8.58 16.89
N THR A 156 -9.31 -7.60 17.60
CA THR A 156 -10.62 -7.75 18.27
C THR A 156 -11.73 -7.98 17.24
N PHE A 157 -11.68 -7.30 16.10
CA PHE A 157 -12.59 -7.53 14.99
C PHE A 157 -12.50 -8.97 14.46
N LEU A 158 -11.28 -9.49 14.27
CA LEU A 158 -11.04 -10.84 13.78
C LEU A 158 -11.53 -11.90 14.78
N HIS A 159 -11.24 -11.77 16.08
CA HIS A 159 -11.74 -12.72 17.09
C HIS A 159 -13.27 -12.75 17.16
N ARG A 160 -13.95 -11.61 16.98
CA ARG A 160 -15.41 -11.53 16.95
C ARG A 160 -16.02 -12.27 15.75
N SER A 161 -15.27 -12.47 14.67
CA SER A 161 -15.73 -13.18 13.48
C SER A 161 -15.73 -14.71 13.61
N ARG A 162 -15.29 -15.27 14.76
CA ARG A 162 -15.29 -16.72 15.08
C ARG A 162 -14.62 -17.59 14.00
N ARG A 163 -13.46 -17.14 13.50
CA ARG A 163 -12.67 -17.82 12.46
C ARG A 163 -11.61 -18.72 13.10
N THR A 164 -11.01 -19.60 12.30
CA THR A 164 -9.96 -20.51 12.80
C THR A 164 -8.69 -19.73 13.10
N ASP A 165 -7.82 -20.29 13.97
CA ASP A 165 -6.53 -19.67 14.30
C ASP A 165 -5.67 -19.40 13.05
N LYS A 166 -5.82 -20.26 12.03
CA LYS A 166 -5.14 -20.09 10.74
C LYS A 166 -5.64 -18.88 9.96
N ALA A 167 -6.95 -18.61 10.00
CA ALA A 167 -7.51 -17.41 9.39
C ALA A 167 -7.04 -16.14 10.13
N LEU A 168 -6.91 -16.19 11.47
CA LEU A 168 -6.35 -15.09 12.26
C LEU A 168 -4.87 -14.83 11.90
N ALA A 169 -4.05 -15.88 11.81
CA ALA A 169 -2.65 -15.75 11.40
C ALA A 169 -2.51 -15.26 9.94
N THR A 170 -3.40 -15.68 9.05
CA THR A 170 -3.45 -15.15 7.68
C THR A 170 -3.72 -13.64 7.68
N ALA A 171 -4.62 -13.16 8.53
CA ALA A 171 -4.88 -11.74 8.68
C ALA A 171 -3.70 -10.97 9.31
N GLN A 172 -2.95 -11.60 10.24
CA GLN A 172 -1.71 -11.04 10.78
C GLN A 172 -0.64 -10.86 9.70
N VAL A 173 -0.49 -11.82 8.78
CA VAL A 173 0.42 -11.67 7.63
C VAL A 173 0.05 -10.42 6.81
N TRP A 174 -1.24 -10.12 6.66
CA TRP A 174 -1.68 -8.92 5.95
C TRP A 174 -1.31 -7.62 6.69
N THR A 175 -1.51 -7.54 8.00
CA THR A 175 -1.16 -6.33 8.76
C THR A 175 0.35 -6.09 8.77
N HIS A 176 1.15 -7.14 8.92
CA HIS A 176 2.61 -7.05 8.82
C HIS A 176 3.04 -6.60 7.44
N ALA A 177 2.54 -7.23 6.38
CA ALA A 177 2.95 -6.93 5.01
C ALA A 177 2.52 -5.54 4.53
N MET A 178 1.35 -5.06 4.97
CA MET A 178 0.80 -3.78 4.49
C MET A 178 1.15 -2.59 5.36
N LEU A 179 1.17 -2.76 6.68
CA LEU A 179 1.26 -1.67 7.65
C LEU A 179 2.47 -1.80 8.57
N GLY A 180 3.13 -2.96 8.63
CA GLY A 180 4.29 -3.18 9.49
C GLY A 180 3.98 -3.23 10.99
N VAL A 181 2.74 -3.56 11.35
CA VAL A 181 2.25 -3.60 12.75
C VAL A 181 1.37 -4.82 13.00
N ASP A 182 1.23 -5.23 14.25
CA ASP A 182 0.35 -6.32 14.64
C ASP A 182 -1.15 -5.92 14.52
N PRO A 183 -2.07 -6.89 14.31
CA PRO A 183 -3.50 -6.61 14.29
C PRO A 183 -4.04 -5.95 15.56
N SER A 184 -3.35 -6.12 16.68
CA SER A 184 -3.70 -5.52 17.97
C SER A 184 -3.37 -4.02 18.04
N GLU A 185 -2.44 -3.55 17.20
CA GLU A 185 -1.91 -2.18 17.20
C GLU A 185 -2.63 -1.25 16.21
N VAL A 186 -3.49 -1.79 15.35
CA VAL A 186 -4.20 -1.03 14.32
C VAL A 186 -5.71 -1.06 14.53
N SER A 187 -6.35 0.09 14.34
CA SER A 187 -7.81 0.21 14.30
C SER A 187 -8.41 -0.71 13.23
N ALA A 188 -9.50 -1.40 13.56
CA ALA A 188 -10.19 -2.24 12.58
C ALA A 188 -10.71 -1.41 11.41
N LEU A 189 -11.22 -0.20 11.69
CA LEU A 189 -11.63 0.74 10.65
C LEU A 189 -10.45 1.07 9.73
N TYR A 190 -9.33 1.50 10.30
CA TYR A 190 -8.16 1.90 9.52
C TYR A 190 -7.68 0.79 8.58
N PHE A 191 -7.61 -0.45 9.07
CA PHE A 191 -7.19 -1.58 8.24
C PHE A 191 -8.18 -1.88 7.11
N ILE A 192 -9.48 -1.90 7.41
CA ILE A 192 -10.54 -2.15 6.42
C ILE A 192 -10.52 -1.06 5.33
N GLU A 193 -10.30 0.21 5.71
CA GLU A 193 -10.29 1.34 4.77
C GLU A 193 -8.99 1.47 3.99
N CYS A 194 -7.86 1.00 4.52
CA CYS A 194 -6.60 0.97 3.79
C CYS A 194 -6.72 0.15 2.47
N LYS A 195 -7.65 -0.79 2.41
CA LYS A 195 -7.98 -1.58 1.21
C LYS A 195 -8.95 -0.87 0.26
N SER A 196 -9.72 0.10 0.75
CA SER A 196 -10.70 0.88 -0.02
C SER A 196 -9.97 1.88 -0.91
N LEU A 197 -9.43 1.43 -2.05
CA LEU A 197 -8.96 2.35 -3.07
C LEU A 197 -10.15 2.87 -3.87
N PRO A 198 -10.22 4.18 -4.16
CA PRO A 198 -11.26 4.70 -5.04
C PRO A 198 -11.19 3.98 -6.40
N PRO A 199 -12.33 3.79 -7.08
CA PRO A 199 -12.31 3.23 -8.42
C PRO A 199 -11.37 4.06 -9.33
N PRO A 200 -10.74 3.42 -10.33
CA PRO A 200 -9.90 4.15 -11.28
C PRO A 200 -10.69 5.31 -11.88
N PRO A 201 -10.05 6.46 -12.15
CA PRO A 201 -10.69 7.52 -12.93
C PRO A 201 -11.11 6.95 -14.31
N PRO A 202 -12.20 7.47 -14.91
CA PRO A 202 -12.58 7.06 -16.26
C PRO A 202 -11.41 7.31 -17.24
N PRO A 203 -11.28 6.51 -18.31
CA PRO A 203 -10.26 6.72 -19.32
C PRO A 203 -10.40 8.15 -19.91
N PRO A 204 -9.29 8.80 -20.30
CA PRO A 204 -9.36 10.08 -20.97
C PRO A 204 -10.23 9.96 -22.24
N PRO A 205 -10.96 11.02 -22.64
CA PRO A 205 -11.69 11.01 -23.89
C PRO A 205 -10.74 10.72 -25.06
N PRO A 206 -11.22 10.06 -26.13
CA PRO A 206 -10.41 9.87 -27.33
C PRO A 206 -9.93 11.24 -27.87
N PRO A 207 -8.72 11.32 -28.45
CA PRO A 207 -8.25 12.55 -29.06
C PRO A 207 -9.19 12.98 -30.20
N ASP A 208 -9.42 14.29 -30.31
CA ASP A 208 -10.17 14.94 -31.41
C ASP A 208 -9.56 14.66 -32.80
#